data_AF-A0A8B3RQG7-F1
#
_entry.id   AF-A0A8B3RQG7-F1
#
_cell.length_a   1.000
_cell.length_b   1.000
_cell.length_c   1.000
_cell.angle_alpha   90.00
_cell.angle_beta   90.00
_cell.angle_gamma   90.00
#
_symmetry.space_group_name_H-M   'P 1'
#
loop_
_entity.id
_entity.type
_entity.pdbx_description
1 polymer ?
#
loop_
_entity_poly.entity_id
_entity_poly.type
_entity_poly.pdbx_seq_one_letter_code
_entity_poly.pdbx_strand_id
1 'polypeptide(L)'
;MKKNGKTSAGRTRWRCKDTGCGASRSRAYDRQADDVRAFLNWLLSADTQEGRGVSARTLRRRNELGWSLWPPCPMDGQVHDVVHLDGIHLGRNAVVLIAYGDGHVLGWYVARRETSAAWENL
;
A
#
# COMPACT_ATOMS: atom_id res chain seq x y z
N MET A 1 29.27 -20.25 10.73
CA MET A 1 28.75 -20.39 9.35
C MET A 1 29.77 -19.85 8.34
N LYS A 2 29.84 -20.41 7.11
CA LYS A 2 30.67 -19.95 5.98
C LYS A 2 29.80 -19.67 4.74
N LYS A 3 30.19 -18.72 3.89
CA LYS A 3 29.47 -18.40 2.65
C LYS A 3 29.46 -19.64 1.74
N ASN A 4 28.29 -20.01 1.22
CA ASN A 4 28.06 -21.22 0.42
C ASN A 4 27.18 -20.90 -0.79
N GLY A 5 27.67 -20.01 -1.65
CA GLY A 5 26.96 -19.59 -2.87
C GLY A 5 25.71 -18.75 -2.62
N LYS A 6 24.82 -18.75 -3.61
CA LYS A 6 23.53 -18.04 -3.60
C LYS A 6 22.37 -19.00 -3.87
N THR A 7 21.18 -18.67 -3.40
CA THR A 7 19.94 -19.34 -3.82
C THR A 7 19.56 -18.93 -5.25
N SER A 8 18.59 -19.64 -5.86
CA SER A 8 18.01 -19.24 -7.16
C SER A 8 17.45 -17.81 -7.14
N ALA A 9 16.98 -17.35 -5.97
CA ALA A 9 16.55 -15.97 -5.73
C ALA A 9 17.71 -14.99 -5.42
N GLY A 10 18.97 -15.39 -5.66
CA GLY A 10 20.16 -14.55 -5.48
C GLY A 10 20.58 -14.28 -4.02
N ARG A 11 19.91 -14.88 -3.03
CA ARG A 11 20.23 -14.66 -1.60
C ARG A 11 21.48 -15.44 -1.21
N THR A 12 22.38 -14.82 -0.46
CA THR A 12 23.56 -15.52 0.07
C THR A 12 23.15 -16.68 0.97
N ARG A 13 23.58 -17.89 0.62
CA ARG A 13 23.41 -19.10 1.43
C ARG A 13 24.65 -19.27 2.32
N TRP A 14 24.43 -19.64 3.57
CA TRP A 14 25.46 -19.87 4.56
C TRP A 14 25.42 -21.34 4.98
N ARG A 15 26.56 -22.01 5.11
CA ARG A 15 26.66 -23.40 5.57
C ARG A 15 27.38 -23.49 6.90
N CYS A 16 27.07 -24.50 7.71
CA CYS A 16 27.84 -24.78 8.91
C CYS A 16 29.33 -24.96 8.57
N LYS A 17 30.20 -24.53 9.48
CA LYS A 17 31.65 -24.70 9.31
C LYS A 17 32.05 -26.16 9.62
N ASP A 18 31.37 -26.77 10.59
CA ASP A 18 31.52 -28.17 10.92
C ASP A 18 30.97 -29.06 9.78
N THR A 19 31.82 -29.96 9.31
CA THR A 19 31.53 -30.93 8.25
C THR A 19 30.53 -31.99 8.67
N GLY A 20 30.39 -32.31 9.96
CA GLY A 20 29.40 -33.27 10.47
C GLY A 20 27.98 -32.71 10.58
N CYS A 21 27.83 -31.38 10.66
CA CYS A 21 26.54 -30.74 10.86
C CYS A 21 25.67 -30.64 9.59
N GLY A 22 26.29 -30.41 8.42
CA GLY A 22 25.59 -30.32 7.13
C GLY A 22 24.61 -29.14 6.93
N ALA A 23 24.21 -28.45 8.00
CA ALA A 23 23.15 -27.44 7.99
C ALA A 23 23.46 -26.22 7.10
N SER A 24 22.42 -25.69 6.44
CA SER A 24 22.48 -24.48 5.62
C SER A 24 21.35 -23.52 5.99
N ARG A 25 21.63 -22.21 5.94
CA ARG A 25 20.65 -21.16 6.21
C ARG A 25 20.82 -20.02 5.20
N SER A 26 19.73 -19.37 4.85
CA SER A 26 19.77 -18.06 4.19
C SER A 26 19.17 -17.03 5.13
N ARG A 27 19.69 -15.80 5.10
CA ARG A 27 19.11 -14.69 5.86
C ARG A 27 18.12 -13.95 4.97
N ALA A 28 16.97 -13.62 5.53
CA ALA A 28 16.03 -12.65 5.00
C ALA A 28 15.93 -11.52 6.02
N TYR A 29 15.88 -10.28 5.54
CA TYR A 29 15.59 -9.13 6.37
C TYR A 29 14.13 -8.79 6.19
N ASP A 30 13.47 -8.45 7.28
CA ASP A 30 12.19 -7.76 7.21
C ASP A 30 12.44 -6.38 6.57
N ARG A 31 11.59 -6.02 5.61
CA ARG A 31 11.62 -4.77 4.87
C ARG A 31 10.28 -4.07 4.85
N GLN A 32 9.31 -4.52 5.64
CA GLN A 32 7.95 -3.96 5.63
C GLN A 32 7.96 -2.45 5.86
N ALA A 33 8.72 -1.95 6.83
CA ALA A 33 8.82 -0.51 7.08
C ALA A 33 9.41 0.27 5.90
N ASP A 34 10.42 -0.28 5.22
CA ASP A 34 11.02 0.36 4.04
C ASP A 34 10.09 0.32 2.84
N ASP A 35 9.34 -0.78 2.68
CA ASP A 35 8.35 -0.96 1.63
C ASP A 35 7.17 0.02 1.83
N VAL A 36 6.70 0.25 3.07
CA VAL A 36 5.68 1.28 3.39
C VAL A 36 6.19 2.69 3.09
N ARG A 37 7.41 3.04 3.49
CA ARG A 37 8.01 4.36 3.15
C ARG A 37 8.12 4.55 1.65
N ALA A 38 8.58 3.52 0.93
CA ALA A 38 8.67 3.56 -0.52
C ALA A 38 7.29 3.65 -1.18
N PHE A 39 6.25 3.05 -0.59
CA PHE A 39 4.88 3.19 -1.04
C PHE A 39 4.36 4.61 -0.85
N LEU A 40 4.48 5.19 0.35
CA LEU A 40 4.03 6.56 0.65
C LEU A 40 4.75 7.59 -0.22
N ASN A 41 6.07 7.47 -0.37
CA ASN A 41 6.85 8.33 -1.25
C ASN A 41 6.40 8.27 -2.72
N TRP A 42 5.89 7.12 -3.16
CA TRP A 42 5.34 7.01 -4.52
C TRP A 42 3.92 7.57 -4.61
N LEU A 43 3.06 7.18 -3.67
CA LEU A 43 1.65 7.59 -3.63
C LEU A 43 1.49 9.11 -3.58
N LEU A 44 2.37 9.80 -2.85
CA LEU A 44 2.35 11.25 -2.67
C LEU A 44 3.18 12.01 -3.72
N SER A 45 3.68 11.33 -4.75
CA SER A 45 4.45 11.92 -5.84
C SER A 45 3.64 12.02 -7.13
N ALA A 46 4.17 12.74 -8.12
CA ALA A 46 3.64 12.74 -9.48
C ALA A 46 4.16 11.55 -10.32
N ASP A 47 4.97 10.64 -9.76
CA ASP A 47 5.60 9.56 -10.50
C ASP A 47 4.57 8.50 -10.93
N THR A 48 4.55 8.20 -12.23
CA THR A 48 3.80 7.06 -12.74
C THR A 48 4.47 5.74 -12.33
N GLN A 49 3.75 4.61 -12.46
CA GLN A 49 4.37 3.29 -12.23
C GLN A 49 5.57 3.04 -13.17
N GLU A 50 5.51 3.57 -14.39
CA GLU A 50 6.55 3.42 -15.41
C GLU A 50 7.78 4.30 -15.13
N GLY A 51 7.57 5.48 -14.55
CA GLY A 51 8.63 6.44 -14.25
C GLY A 51 9.61 5.99 -13.15
N ARG A 52 9.26 4.97 -12.36
CA ARG A 52 9.98 4.65 -11.12
C ARG A 52 11.26 3.82 -11.28
N GLY A 53 11.69 3.52 -12.51
CA GLY A 53 12.94 2.80 -12.80
C GLY A 53 13.01 1.37 -12.24
N VAL A 54 11.88 0.80 -11.81
CA VAL A 54 11.75 -0.59 -11.36
C VAL A 54 10.68 -1.30 -12.17
N SER A 55 10.78 -2.62 -12.31
CA SER A 55 9.73 -3.39 -12.99
C SER A 55 8.39 -3.25 -12.26
N ALA A 56 7.30 -3.15 -13.04
CA ALA A 56 5.95 -3.02 -12.49
C ALA A 56 5.58 -4.15 -11.50
N ARG A 57 6.08 -5.37 -11.75
CA ARG A 57 5.95 -6.50 -10.80
C ARG A 57 6.62 -6.23 -9.46
N THR A 58 7.81 -5.63 -9.47
CA THR A 58 8.53 -5.30 -8.22
C THR A 58 7.84 -4.18 -7.47
N LEU A 59 7.37 -3.14 -8.19
CA LEU A 59 6.61 -2.04 -7.59
C LEU A 59 5.33 -2.55 -6.91
N ARG A 60 4.51 -3.33 -7.62
CA ARG A 60 3.28 -3.92 -7.06
C ARG A 60 3.55 -4.77 -5.81
N ARG A 61 4.60 -5.59 -5.82
CA ARG A 61 4.98 -6.40 -4.64
C ARG A 61 5.38 -5.53 -3.44
N ARG A 62 6.14 -4.46 -3.65
CA ARG A 62 6.53 -3.55 -2.56
C ARG A 62 5.34 -2.77 -2.01
N ASN A 63 4.38 -2.44 -2.86
CA ASN A 63 3.20 -1.68 -2.47
C ASN A 63 2.08 -2.55 -1.89
N GLU A 64 2.20 -3.89 -1.92
CA GLU A 64 1.17 -4.84 -1.46
C GLU A 64 0.71 -4.55 -0.04
N LEU A 65 1.66 -4.29 0.88
CA LEU A 65 1.35 -3.93 2.25
C LEU A 65 0.56 -2.60 2.32
N GLY A 66 0.97 -1.60 1.53
CA GLY A 66 0.27 -0.32 1.44
C GLY A 66 -1.19 -0.47 0.97
N TRP A 67 -1.44 -1.30 -0.04
CA TRP A 67 -2.79 -1.57 -0.54
C TRP A 67 -3.65 -2.40 0.40
N SER A 68 -3.04 -3.18 1.29
CA SER A 68 -3.78 -3.92 2.33
C SER A 68 -4.27 -3.02 3.47
N LEU A 69 -3.78 -1.79 3.55
CA LEU A 69 -4.25 -0.81 4.52
C LEU A 69 -5.57 -0.22 4.02
N TRP A 70 -6.65 -0.51 4.73
CA TRP A 70 -7.91 0.20 4.57
C TRP A 70 -7.92 1.36 5.58
N PRO A 71 -7.82 2.63 5.15
CA PRO A 71 -7.88 3.72 6.09
C PRO A 71 -9.25 3.71 6.80
N PRO A 72 -9.33 4.07 8.08
CA PRO A 72 -10.64 4.30 8.69
C PRO A 72 -11.34 5.43 7.94
N CYS A 73 -12.67 5.34 7.82
CA CYS A 73 -13.46 6.51 7.47
C CYS A 73 -13.38 7.45 8.67
N PRO A 74 -12.78 8.65 8.54
CA PRO A 74 -12.92 9.65 9.59
C PRO A 74 -14.41 9.93 9.71
N MET A 75 -14.94 9.89 10.92
CA MET A 75 -16.23 10.50 11.26
C MET A 75 -15.87 11.42 12.39
N ASP A 76 -15.66 12.70 12.08
CA ASP A 76 -15.15 13.65 13.06
C ASP A 76 -16.21 14.02 14.11
N GLY A 77 -17.49 13.74 13.81
CA GLY A 77 -18.63 13.89 14.72
C GLY A 77 -19.00 15.35 14.98
N GLN A 78 -18.53 16.26 14.12
CA GLN A 78 -18.73 17.69 14.29
C GLN A 78 -19.88 18.19 13.40
N VAL A 79 -20.44 19.34 13.79
CA VAL A 79 -21.39 20.07 12.95
C VAL A 79 -20.58 21.08 12.15
N HIS A 80 -20.74 21.02 10.83
CA HIS A 80 -20.09 21.94 9.90
C HIS A 80 -21.14 22.85 9.26
N ASP A 81 -20.81 24.13 9.11
CA ASP A 81 -21.70 25.10 8.45
C ASP A 81 -21.90 24.76 6.96
N VAL A 82 -20.84 24.25 6.31
CA VAL A 82 -20.85 23.85 4.90
C VAL A 82 -20.06 22.56 4.73
N VAL A 83 -20.65 21.60 4.03
CA VAL A 83 -20.00 20.35 3.60
C VAL A 83 -19.98 20.30 2.08
N HIS A 84 -18.81 20.03 1.52
CA HIS A 84 -18.63 19.79 0.09
C HIS A 84 -18.63 18.27 -0.14
N LEU A 85 -19.44 17.83 -1.09
CA LEU A 85 -19.54 16.44 -1.50
C LEU A 85 -18.95 16.28 -2.91
N ASP A 86 -18.12 15.27 -3.09
CA ASP A 86 -17.55 14.94 -4.40
C ASP A 86 -17.43 13.41 -4.60
N GLY A 87 -17.45 12.98 -5.86
CA GLY A 87 -17.34 11.59 -6.28
C GLY A 87 -16.17 11.38 -7.23
N ILE A 88 -15.11 10.72 -6.77
CA ILE A 88 -13.96 10.37 -7.61
C ILE A 88 -14.23 9.05 -8.33
N HIS A 89 -14.52 9.11 -9.63
CA HIS A 89 -14.80 7.93 -10.45
C HIS A 89 -13.51 7.17 -10.81
N LEU A 90 -13.38 5.96 -10.28
CA LEU A 90 -12.29 5.03 -10.55
C LEU A 90 -12.71 4.04 -11.65
N GLY A 91 -12.64 4.51 -12.89
CA GLY A 91 -13.07 3.72 -14.04
C GLY A 91 -14.59 3.58 -14.11
N ARG A 92 -15.10 2.39 -14.47
CA ARG A 92 -16.54 2.18 -14.76
C ARG A 92 -17.37 1.65 -13.58
N ASN A 93 -16.74 1.10 -12.54
CA ASN A 93 -17.41 0.27 -11.53
C ASN A 93 -17.01 0.62 -10.09
N ALA A 94 -16.36 1.76 -9.88
CA ALA A 94 -15.96 2.21 -8.55
C ALA A 94 -16.01 3.74 -8.51
N VAL A 95 -16.56 4.27 -7.43
CA VAL A 95 -16.54 5.69 -7.09
C VAL A 95 -16.14 5.82 -5.62
N VAL A 96 -15.26 6.77 -5.31
CA VAL A 96 -14.96 7.17 -3.93
C VAL A 96 -15.77 8.44 -3.66
N LEU A 97 -16.78 8.32 -2.81
CA LEU A 97 -17.55 9.45 -2.31
C LEU A 97 -16.79 10.08 -1.16
N ILE A 98 -16.71 11.40 -1.13
CA ILE A 98 -15.92 12.15 -0.15
C ILE A 98 -16.77 13.31 0.37
N ALA A 99 -16.77 13.48 1.69
CA ALA A 99 -17.24 14.69 2.37
C ALA A 99 -16.01 15.50 2.83
N TYR A 100 -16.01 16.80 2.54
CA TYR A 100 -14.92 17.71 2.90
C TYR A 100 -15.48 19.01 3.52
N GLY A 101 -14.89 19.42 4.62
CA GLY A 101 -15.25 20.64 5.36
C GLY A 101 -14.11 21.05 6.29
N ASP A 102 -14.06 22.32 6.65
CA ASP A 102 -13.09 22.87 7.61
C ASP A 102 -11.64 22.43 7.38
N GLY A 103 -11.22 22.41 6.11
CA GLY A 103 -9.85 22.10 5.72
C GLY A 103 -9.49 20.60 5.65
N HIS A 104 -10.40 19.68 5.93
CA HIS A 104 -10.10 18.24 5.98
C HIS A 104 -11.24 17.33 5.49
N VAL A 105 -10.92 16.05 5.27
CA VAL A 105 -11.90 15.02 4.89
C VAL A 105 -12.71 14.63 6.14
N LEU A 106 -14.02 14.83 6.06
CA LEU A 106 -14.98 14.53 7.13
C LEU A 106 -15.45 13.08 7.10
N GLY A 107 -15.40 12.45 5.92
CA GLY A 107 -15.83 11.07 5.68
C GLY A 107 -15.60 10.66 4.23
N TRP A 108 -15.53 9.34 3.99
CA TRP A 108 -15.46 8.77 2.65
C TRP A 108 -16.10 7.39 2.57
N TYR A 109 -16.64 7.05 1.39
CA TYR A 109 -17.28 5.77 1.14
C TYR A 109 -16.97 5.27 -0.27
N VAL A 110 -16.64 3.98 -0.41
CA VAL A 110 -16.41 3.35 -1.72
C VAL A 110 -17.68 2.63 -2.17
N ALA A 111 -18.21 3.06 -3.31
CA ALA A 111 -19.40 2.47 -3.92
C ALA A 111 -19.11 1.96 -5.33
N ARG A 112 -19.97 1.07 -5.84
CA ARG A 112 -19.88 0.59 -7.23
C ARG A 112 -20.31 1.65 -8.24
N ARG A 113 -21.24 2.52 -7.83
CA ARG A 113 -21.84 3.59 -8.61
C ARG A 113 -22.24 4.70 -7.65
N GLU A 114 -22.30 5.92 -8.17
CA GLU A 114 -22.80 7.07 -7.46
C GLU A 114 -24.33 7.06 -7.50
N THR A 115 -24.96 6.76 -6.36
CA THR A 115 -26.42 6.67 -6.21
C THR A 115 -26.83 7.33 -4.91
N SER A 116 -28.11 7.71 -4.76
CA SER A 116 -28.61 8.28 -3.50
C SER A 116 -28.37 7.34 -2.32
N ALA A 117 -28.61 6.04 -2.50
CA ALA A 117 -28.32 5.04 -1.47
C ALA A 117 -26.82 4.96 -1.10
N ALA A 118 -25.92 5.20 -2.04
CA ALA A 118 -24.49 5.25 -1.73
C ALA A 118 -24.13 6.50 -0.92
N TRP A 119 -24.74 7.65 -1.23
CA TRP A 119 -24.58 8.87 -0.45
C TRP A 119 -25.16 8.78 0.96
N GLU A 120 -26.22 8.00 1.18
CA GLU A 120 -26.76 7.70 2.52
C GLU A 120 -25.82 6.84 3.38
N ASN A 121 -24.84 6.15 2.78
CA ASN A 121 -23.85 5.32 3.48
C ASN A 121 -22.51 6.04 3.69
N LEU A 122 -22.39 7.29 3.22
CA LEU A 122 -21.27 8.17 3.54
C LEU A 122 -21.43 8.72 4.95
#